data_AF-A0A562J7W7-F1
#
_entry.id   AF-A0A562J7W7-F1
#
_cell.length_a   1.000
_cell.length_b   1.000
_cell.length_c   1.000
_cell.angle_alpha   90.00
_cell.angle_beta   90.00
_cell.angle_gamma   90.00
#
_symmetry.space_group_name_H-M   'P 1'
#
loop_
_entity.id
_entity.type
_entity.pdbx_description
1 polymer ?
#
loop_
_entity_poly.entity_id
_entity_poly.type
_entity_poly.pdbx_seq_one_letter_code
_entity_poly.pdbx_strand_id
1 'polypeptide(L)' 'MTDAIQKLNQIQRVFAYDFEGVRYDVGEKFGFIKTTIEMALKDDSLKDELIRFMDERLSELKIIES' A
#
# COMPACT_ATOMS: atom_id res chain seq x y z
N MET A 1 -0.41 -19.67 -11.02
CA MET A 1 -0.63 -20.12 -9.62
C MET A 1 -2.06 -20.56 -9.38
N THR A 2 -3.05 -19.77 -9.80
CA THR A 2 -4.48 -20.05 -9.59
C THR A 2 -4.94 -21.42 -10.11
N ASP A 3 -4.55 -21.79 -11.33
CA ASP A 3 -4.96 -23.07 -11.94
C ASP A 3 -4.44 -24.30 -11.18
N ALA A 4 -3.24 -24.20 -10.61
CA ALA A 4 -2.66 -25.27 -9.81
C ALA A 4 -3.40 -25.45 -8.49
N ILE A 5 -3.80 -24.35 -7.84
CA ILE A 5 -4.60 -24.35 -6.61
C ILE A 5 -6.00 -24.92 -6.88
N GLN A 6 -6.59 -24.58 -8.03
CA GLN A 6 -7.91 -25.09 -8.42
C GLN A 6 -7.91 -26.60 -8.65
N LYS A 7 -6.86 -27.13 -9.31
CA LYS A 7 -6.65 -28.59 -9.44
C LYS A 7 -6.43 -29.27 -8.09
N LEU A 8 -5.68 -28.60 -7.19
CA LEU A 8 -5.43 -29.12 -5.84
C LEU A 8 -6.70 -29.24 -5.01
N ASN A 9 -7.63 -28.29 -5.15
CA ASN A 9 -8.90 -28.27 -4.43
C ASN A 9 -9.83 -29.45 -4.81
N GLN A 10 -9.60 -30.11 -5.95
CA GLN A 10 -10.33 -31.32 -6.35
C GLN A 10 -9.81 -32.58 -5.65
N ILE A 11 -8.59 -32.55 -5.11
CA ILE A 11 -7.91 -33.70 -4.50
C ILE A 11 -7.88 -33.55 -2.97
N GLN A 12 -7.73 -32.32 -2.47
CA GLN A 12 -7.73 -31.99 -1.04
C GLN A 12 -8.48 -30.67 -0.80
N ARG A 13 -9.13 -30.51 0.36
CA ARG A 13 -9.82 -29.26 0.68
C ARG A 13 -8.82 -28.13 0.89
N VAL A 14 -8.99 -27.04 0.14
CA VAL A 14 -8.28 -25.79 0.33
C VAL A 14 -9.15 -24.85 1.18
N PHE A 15 -8.57 -24.24 2.20
CA PHE A 15 -9.26 -23.29 3.09
C PHE A 15 -8.76 -21.87 2.85
N ALA A 16 -9.68 -20.91 2.89
CA ALA A 16 -9.32 -19.49 2.96
C ALA A 16 -8.97 -19.16 4.41
N TYR A 17 -7.85 -18.46 4.60
CA TYR A 17 -7.51 -17.86 5.88
C TYR A 17 -7.96 -16.40 5.86
N ASP A 18 -8.82 -16.03 6.80
CA ASP A 18 -9.16 -14.62 7.00
C ASP A 18 -8.03 -13.95 7.76
N PHE A 19 -7.32 -13.05 7.08
CA PHE A 19 -6.15 -12.40 7.64
C PHE A 19 -6.56 -11.14 8.39
N GLU A 20 -6.36 -11.14 9.71
CA GLU A 20 -6.52 -9.95 10.53
C GLU A 20 -5.26 -9.05 10.42
N GLY A 21 -5.39 -7.96 9.67
CA GLY A 21 -4.35 -6.94 9.56
C GLY A 21 -4.57 -5.99 8.37
N VAL A 22 -3.69 -4.99 8.24
CA VAL A 22 -3.73 -4.06 7.11
C VAL A 22 -3.06 -4.72 5.91
N ARG A 23 -3.84 -4.99 4.86
CA ARG A 23 -3.32 -5.50 3.59
C ARG A 23 -2.88 -4.33 2.71
N TYR A 24 -1.59 -4.34 2.38
CA TYR A 24 -1.00 -3.39 1.43
C TYR A 24 -0.99 -3.99 0.03
N ASP A 25 -1.66 -3.32 -0.91
CA ASP A 25 -1.61 -3.71 -2.31
C ASP A 25 -0.45 -3.00 -3.01
N VAL A 26 0.68 -3.68 -3.12
CA VAL A 26 1.88 -3.16 -3.81
C VAL A 26 2.00 -3.65 -5.26
N GLY A 27 0.99 -4.37 -5.76
CA GLY A 27 0.98 -4.89 -7.13
C GLY A 27 0.78 -3.78 -8.17
N GLU A 28 0.11 -2.70 -7.79
CA GLU A 28 -0.17 -1.54 -8.62
C GLU A 28 0.71 -0.34 -8.22
N LYS A 29 1.10 0.48 -9.20
CA LYS A 29 2.04 1.61 -9.00
C LYS A 29 1.60 2.56 -7.91
N PHE A 30 0.32 2.93 -7.91
CA PHE A 30 -0.22 3.86 -6.91
C PHE A 30 -0.27 3.21 -5.51
N GLY A 31 -0.61 1.92 -5.45
CA GLY A 31 -0.64 1.17 -4.20
C GLY A 31 0.74 1.03 -3.56
N PHE A 32 1.79 0.85 -4.38
CA PHE A 32 3.18 0.90 -3.95
C PHE A 32 3.56 2.26 -3.34
N ILE A 33 3.23 3.37 -4.02
CA ILE A 33 3.51 4.73 -3.52
C ILE A 33 2.78 4.98 -2.20
N LYS A 34 1.47 4.67 -2.14
CA LYS A 34 0.65 4.84 -0.94
C LYS A 34 1.21 4.05 0.23
N THR A 35 1.56 2.79 0.02
CA THR A 35 2.16 1.92 1.05
C THR A 35 3.46 2.52 1.57
N THR A 36 4.31 3.02 0.67
CA THR A 36 5.59 3.61 1.04
C THR A 36 5.42 4.86 1.90
N ILE A 37 4.48 5.75 1.55
CA ILE A 37 4.12 6.93 2.35
C ILE A 37 3.59 6.50 3.73
N GLU A 38 2.69 5.52 3.79
CA GLU A 38 2.15 5.02 5.07
C GLU A 38 3.22 4.42 5.98
N MET A 39 4.21 3.72 5.42
CA MET A 39 5.33 3.18 6.20
C MET A 39 6.23 4.31 6.71
N ALA A 40 6.57 5.27 5.86
CA ALA A 40 7.42 6.41 6.25
C ALA A 40 6.76 7.29 7.33
N LEU A 41 5.43 7.43 7.32
CA LEU A 41 4.70 8.17 8.36
C LEU A 41 4.67 7.46 9.74
N LYS A 42 4.98 6.15 9.78
CA LYS A 42 5.12 5.38 11.03
C LYS A 42 6.54 5.41 11.59
N ASP A 43 7.52 5.84 10.81
CA ASP A 43 8.91 5.97 11.23
C ASP A 43 9.13 7.38 11.77
N ASP A 44 9.37 7.51 13.08
CA ASP A 44 9.55 8.80 13.75
C ASP A 44 10.74 9.61 13.19
N SER A 45 11.73 8.96 12.57
CA SER A 45 12.87 9.66 11.95
C SER A 45 12.54 10.27 10.59
N LEU A 46 11.54 9.74 9.88
CA LEU A 46 11.17 10.17 8.53
C LEU A 46 9.89 10.99 8.49
N LYS A 47 8.98 10.74 9.44
CA LYS A 47 7.63 11.31 9.48
C LYS A 47 7.61 12.83 9.34
N ASP A 48 8.40 13.53 10.15
CA ASP A 48 8.38 15.01 10.18
C ASP A 48 8.95 15.62 8.89
N GLU A 49 9.98 15.01 8.32
CA GLU A 49 10.55 15.43 7.03
C GLU A 49 9.57 15.19 5.89
N LEU A 50 8.93 14.01 5.86
CA LEU A 50 7.94 13.66 4.85
C LEU A 50 6.73 14.59 4.88
N ILE A 51 6.20 14.88 6.07
CA ILE A 51 5.05 15.79 6.22
C ILE A 51 5.38 17.18 5.68
N ARG A 52 6.55 17.74 6.03
CA ARG A 52 7.01 19.03 5.52
C ARG A 52 7.10 19.03 4.00
N PHE A 53 7.75 18.02 3.42
CA PHE A 53 7.87 17.89 1.98
C PHE A 53 6.51 17.81 1.28
N MET A 54 5.56 17.04 1.81
CA MET A 54 4.22 16.93 1.25
C MET A 54 3.45 18.26 1.31
N ASP A 55 3.57 19.00 2.41
CA ASP A 55 2.90 20.29 2.59
C ASP A 55 3.42 21.35 1.60
N GLU A 56 4.76 21.40 1.41
CA GLU A 56 5.41 22.27 0.43
C GLU A 56 4.90 21.97 -1.00
N ARG A 57 4.90 20.69 -1.40
CA ARG A 57 4.45 20.28 -2.74
C ARG A 57 2.97 20.53 -2.97
N LEU A 58 2.11 20.28 -1.97
CA LEU A 58 0.67 20.53 -2.08
C LEU A 58 0.36 22.02 -2.16
N SER A 59 1.12 22.85 -1.44
CA SER A 59 0.99 24.30 -1.49
C SER A 59 1.39 24.85 -2.85
N GLU A 60 2.51 24.38 -3.41
CA GLU A 60 2.95 24.73 -4.78
C GLU A 60 1.91 24.35 -5.83
N LEU A 61 1.29 23.17 -5.72
CA LEU A 61 0.25 22.72 -6.67
C LEU A 61 -1.03 23.55 -6.59
N LYS A 62 -1.47 23.93 -5.37
CA LYS A 62 -2.63 24.81 -5.20
C LYS A 62 -2.43 26.19 -5.81
N ILE A 63 -1.19 26.69 -5.82
CA ILE A 63 -0.82 27.95 -6.47
C ILE A 63 -0.94 27.84 -8.00
N ILE A 64 -0.72 26.66 -8.57
CA ILE A 64 -0.82 26.43 -10.02
C ILE A 64 -2.28 26.31 -10.48
N GLU A 65 -3.19 25.86 -9.59
CA GLU A 65 -4.63 25.72 -9.88
C GLU A 65 -5.44 27.02 -9.64
N SER A 66 -4.80 28.09 -9.14
CA SER A 66 -5.44 29.39 -8.81
C SER A 66 -5.16 30.45 -9.86
#